data_AF-U7DCB7-F1
#
_entry.id   AF-U7DCB7-F1
#
_cell.length_a   1.000
_cell.length_b   1.000
_cell.length_c   1.000
_cell.angle_alpha   90.00
_cell.angle_beta   90.00
_cell.angle_gamma   90.00
#
_symmetry.space_group_name_H-M   'P 1'
#
loop_
_entity.id
_entity.type
_entity.pdbx_description
1 polymer ?
#
loop_
_entity_poly.entity_id
_entity_poly.type
_entity_poly.pdbx_seq_one_letter_code
_entity_poly.pdbx_strand_id
1 'polypeptide(L)'
;MSHRYGILQIQRSNNDSSPLILFCSRPSNEKKSHKALAYALSRALFEGHVSLNFPAYVDSCTPFGQGDDLEHEVVENPFIENSDDVKDLAALQDGEDDSYCVHVHEDAGEESVPPAFFVFQKDRVYLHRYFIYETRILHHISRLRSHRAHPTFSSGFF
;
A
#
# COMPACT_ATOMS: atom_id res chain seq x y z
N MET A 1 23.72 9.12 2.23
CA MET A 1 23.46 8.57 0.88
C MET A 1 22.24 9.28 0.32
N SER A 2 22.27 9.72 -0.95
CA SER A 2 21.20 10.53 -1.55
C SER A 2 20.30 9.64 -2.42
N HIS A 3 19.05 9.45 -2.02
CA HIS A 3 18.07 8.65 -2.77
C HIS A 3 17.51 9.50 -3.91
N ARG A 4 17.71 9.06 -5.17
CA ARG A 4 17.13 9.69 -6.36
C ARG A 4 15.83 8.97 -6.71
N TYR A 5 14.72 9.70 -6.69
CA TYR A 5 13.41 9.22 -7.09
C TYR A 5 13.20 9.46 -8.59
N GLY A 6 12.84 8.42 -9.33
CA GLY A 6 12.44 8.51 -10.74
C GLY A 6 10.92 8.36 -10.87
N ILE A 7 10.31 9.23 -11.66
CA ILE A 7 8.91 9.11 -12.08
C ILE A 7 8.91 8.40 -13.43
N LEU A 8 8.31 7.21 -13.52
CA LEU A 8 7.97 6.57 -14.79
C LEU A 8 6.53 6.97 -15.13
N GLN A 9 6.36 7.72 -16.21
CA GLN A 9 5.06 8.12 -16.72
C GLN A 9 4.55 7.02 -17.67
N ILE A 10 3.50 6.31 -17.28
CA ILE A 10 2.82 5.36 -18.19
C ILE A 10 1.70 6.11 -18.89
N GLN A 11 1.86 6.35 -20.20
CA GLN A 11 0.76 6.80 -21.06
C GLN A 11 -0.09 5.59 -21.47
N ARG A 12 -1.39 5.63 -21.15
CA ARG A 12 -2.37 4.75 -21.81
C ARG A 12 -2.71 5.33 -23.19
N SER A 13 -2.87 4.42 -24.16
CA SER A 13 -3.41 4.71 -25.48
C SER A 13 -4.83 5.30 -25.36
N ASN A 14 -5.01 6.52 -25.88
CA ASN A 14 -6.23 7.12 -26.42
C ASN A 14 -7.52 7.04 -25.55
N ASN A 15 -7.58 7.73 -24.40
CA ASN A 15 -8.72 8.64 -24.05
C ASN A 15 -8.73 9.17 -22.60
N ASP A 16 -7.86 8.70 -21.71
CA ASP A 16 -7.79 9.23 -20.34
C ASP A 16 -6.42 9.86 -20.08
N SER A 17 -6.41 11.17 -19.86
CA SER A 17 -5.21 12.02 -19.84
C SER A 17 -4.52 12.10 -18.47
N SER A 18 -4.86 11.23 -17.54
CA SER A 18 -4.19 11.20 -16.24
C SER A 18 -3.02 10.22 -16.23
N PRO A 19 -1.77 10.68 -16.08
CA PRO A 19 -0.63 9.78 -16.02
C PRO A 19 -0.67 8.95 -14.74
N LEU A 20 -0.64 7.63 -14.88
CA LEU A 20 -0.24 6.74 -13.79
C LEU A 20 1.24 7.00 -13.48
N ILE A 21 1.50 7.51 -12.29
CA ILE A 21 2.85 7.77 -11.79
C ILE A 21 3.36 6.45 -11.21
N LEU A 22 4.20 5.73 -11.97
CA LEU A 22 4.96 4.60 -11.43
C LEU A 22 6.23 5.16 -10.80
N PHE A 23 6.42 4.95 -9.50
CA PHE A 23 7.69 5.27 -8.86
C PHE A 23 8.61 4.05 -8.99
N CYS A 24 9.74 4.18 -9.68
CA CYS A 24 10.78 3.15 -9.70
C CYS A 24 12.14 3.84 -9.52
N SER A 25 12.85 3.50 -8.44
CA SER A 25 14.26 3.82 -8.29
C SER A 25 15.07 2.52 -8.34
N ARG A 26 15.84 2.36 -9.43
CA ARG A 26 16.63 1.16 -9.80
C ARG A 26 17.51 0.59 -8.69
N PRO A 27 17.70 -0.73 -8.72
CA PRO A 27 18.84 -1.40 -9.37
C PRO A 27 18.39 -2.42 -10.44
N SER A 28 19.34 -2.92 -11.23
CA SER A 28 19.17 -3.82 -12.38
C SER A 28 18.58 -5.22 -12.08
N ASN A 29 18.16 -5.48 -10.84
CA ASN A 29 17.60 -6.76 -10.36
C ASN A 29 16.22 -6.58 -9.70
N GLU A 30 15.44 -5.57 -10.08
CA GLU A 30 14.07 -5.42 -9.58
C GLU A 30 13.22 -6.65 -9.97
N LYS A 31 12.84 -7.45 -8.97
CA LYS A 31 11.94 -8.60 -9.11
C LYS A 31 10.63 -8.12 -9.75
N LYS A 32 10.05 -8.92 -10.65
CA LYS A 32 8.77 -8.61 -11.31
C LYS A 32 7.66 -8.32 -10.29
N SER A 33 7.64 -9.05 -9.18
CA SER A 33 6.70 -8.86 -8.06
C SER A 33 6.66 -7.42 -7.53
N HIS A 34 7.80 -6.74 -7.44
CA HIS A 34 7.84 -5.35 -6.95
C HIS A 34 7.26 -4.36 -7.95
N LYS A 35 7.46 -4.60 -9.25
CA LYS A 35 6.86 -3.79 -10.31
C LYS A 35 5.36 -4.00 -10.37
N ALA A 36 4.92 -5.25 -10.20
CA ALA A 36 3.52 -5.59 -10.07
C ALA A 36 2.88 -4.87 -8.87
N LEU A 37 3.53 -4.90 -7.70
CA LEU A 37 3.07 -4.18 -6.51
C LEU A 37 3.04 -2.66 -6.71
N ALA A 38 4.11 -2.08 -7.28
CA ALA A 38 4.18 -0.66 -7.59
C ALA A 38 3.02 -0.23 -8.51
N TYR A 39 2.75 -1.03 -9.55
CA TYR A 39 1.64 -0.79 -10.47
C TYR A 39 0.29 -0.83 -9.77
N ALA A 40 0.03 -1.88 -9.00
CA ALA A 40 -1.23 -2.07 -8.28
C ALA A 40 -1.49 -0.93 -7.29
N LEU A 41 -0.47 -0.54 -6.53
CA LEU A 41 -0.56 0.54 -5.56
C LEU A 41 -0.71 1.91 -6.24
N SER A 42 0.01 2.18 -7.33
CA SER A 42 -0.17 3.40 -8.11
C SER A 42 -1.57 3.51 -8.70
N ARG A 43 -2.17 2.39 -9.11
CA ARG A 43 -3.57 2.35 -9.57
C ARG A 43 -4.55 2.63 -8.44
N ALA A 44 -4.38 2.01 -7.28
CA ALA A 44 -5.20 2.28 -6.10
C ALA A 44 -5.13 3.77 -5.69
N LEU A 45 -3.93 4.36 -5.70
CA LEU A 45 -3.74 5.79 -5.42
C LEU A 45 -4.42 6.69 -6.46
N PHE A 46 -4.38 6.31 -7.74
CA PHE A 46 -5.06 7.04 -8.80
C PHE A 46 -6.59 7.00 -8.64
N GLU A 47 -7.12 5.88 -8.16
CA GLU A 47 -8.55 5.70 -7.82
C GLU A 47 -8.95 6.40 -6.52
N GLY A 48 -7.99 7.03 -5.81
CA GLY A 48 -8.23 7.82 -4.60
C GLY A 48 -8.08 7.03 -3.30
N HIS A 49 -7.64 5.78 -3.35
CA HIS A 49 -7.31 4.99 -2.16
C HIS A 49 -5.96 5.42 -1.59
N VAL A 50 -5.78 5.32 -0.27
CA VAL A 50 -4.51 5.63 0.42
C VAL A 50 -3.62 4.39 0.56
N SER A 51 -4.23 3.20 0.45
CA SER A 51 -3.59 1.89 0.54
C SER A 51 -4.24 0.90 -0.41
N LEU A 52 -3.53 -0.18 -0.68
CA LEU A 52 -4.02 -1.35 -1.39
C LEU A 52 -4.37 -2.45 -0.38
N ASN A 53 -5.57 -3.03 -0.49
CA ASN A 53 -5.89 -4.29 0.19
C ASN A 53 -5.16 -5.42 -0.55
N PHE A 54 -4.05 -5.88 0.03
CA PHE A 54 -3.09 -6.73 -0.67
C PHE A 54 -3.60 -8.16 -0.88
N PRO A 55 -4.15 -8.86 0.13
CA PRO A 55 -4.75 -10.19 -0.09
C PRO A 55 -5.83 -10.18 -1.16
N ALA A 56 -6.79 -9.24 -1.07
CA ALA A 56 -7.87 -9.13 -2.06
C ALA A 56 -7.33 -8.84 -3.48
N TYR A 57 -6.25 -8.07 -3.58
CA TYR A 57 -5.60 -7.83 -4.86
C TYR A 57 -4.92 -9.08 -5.42
N VAL A 58 -4.17 -9.81 -4.60
CA VAL A 58 -3.53 -11.08 -5.01
C VAL A 58 -4.58 -12.08 -5.48
N ASP A 59 -5.69 -12.21 -4.75
CA ASP A 59 -6.81 -13.06 -5.13
C ASP A 59 -7.39 -12.65 -6.49
N SER A 60 -7.56 -11.35 -6.75
CA SER A 60 -8.05 -10.82 -8.04
C SER A 60 -7.10 -11.06 -9.23
N CYS A 61 -5.82 -11.35 -8.95
CA CYS A 61 -4.83 -11.69 -9.96
C CYS A 61 -4.76 -13.20 -10.23
N THR A 62 -5.40 -14.04 -9.41
CA THR A 62 -5.44 -15.49 -9.67
C THR A 62 -6.53 -15.81 -10.70
N PRO A 63 -6.17 -16.34 -11.89
CA PRO A 63 -7.14 -16.61 -12.95
C PRO A 63 -8.04 -17.83 -12.69
N PHE A 64 -7.94 -18.46 -11.51
CA PHE A 64 -8.71 -19.63 -11.13
C PHE A 64 -9.32 -19.41 -9.75
N GLY A 65 -10.53 -18.86 -9.72
CA GLY A 65 -11.38 -18.92 -8.53
C GLY A 65 -11.61 -20.38 -8.16
N GLN A 66 -11.04 -20.84 -7.06
CA GLN A 66 -11.51 -22.04 -6.38
C GLN A 66 -12.77 -21.68 -5.59
N GLY A 67 -13.93 -21.71 -6.25
CA GLY A 67 -15.24 -21.72 -5.60
C GLY A 67 -16.20 -20.60 -6.02
N ASP A 68 -17.31 -21.02 -6.61
CA ASP A 68 -18.62 -20.36 -6.77
C ASP A 68 -18.72 -18.95 -7.38
N ASP A 69 -19.24 -18.91 -8.63
CA ASP A 69 -20.28 -18.00 -9.14
C ASP A 69 -20.19 -16.49 -8.83
N LEU A 70 -18.99 -15.95 -8.64
CA LEU A 70 -18.74 -14.51 -8.66
C LEU A 70 -17.79 -14.20 -9.81
N GLU A 71 -18.31 -13.46 -10.79
CA GLU A 71 -17.51 -12.79 -11.81
C GLU A 71 -16.51 -11.86 -11.11
N HIS A 72 -15.34 -12.39 -10.73
CA HIS A 72 -14.24 -11.57 -10.26
C HIS A 72 -13.64 -10.88 -11.47
N GLU A 73 -13.77 -9.55 -11.51
CA GLU A 73 -13.10 -8.71 -12.49
C GLU A 73 -11.59 -8.92 -12.34
N VAL A 74 -11.01 -9.66 -13.28
CA VAL A 74 -9.58 -9.95 -13.29
C VAL A 74 -8.84 -8.64 -13.46
N VAL A 75 -8.02 -8.27 -12.48
CA VAL A 75 -7.26 -7.03 -12.54
C VAL A 75 -6.07 -7.23 -13.45
N GLU A 76 -6.11 -6.61 -14.64
CA GLU A 76 -4.95 -6.59 -15.54
C GLU A 76 -3.76 -5.86 -14.90
N ASN A 77 -2.69 -6.61 -14.64
CA ASN A 77 -1.39 -6.07 -14.28
C ASN A 77 -0.36 -6.48 -15.34
N PRO A 78 0.26 -5.53 -16.06
CA PRO A 78 1.19 -5.84 -17.16
C PRO A 78 2.48 -6.54 -16.70
N PHE A 79 2.72 -6.66 -15.39
CA PHE A 79 3.88 -7.34 -14.81
C PHE A 79 3.56 -8.74 -14.28
N ILE A 80 2.29 -9.17 -14.35
CA ILE A 80 1.84 -10.52 -13.98
C ILE A 80 1.47 -11.25 -15.28
N GLU A 81 2.32 -12.17 -15.72
CA GLU A 81 2.12 -12.91 -16.98
C GLU A 81 1.63 -14.33 -16.72
N ASN A 82 1.94 -14.90 -15.55
CA ASN A 82 1.62 -16.27 -15.20
C ASN A 82 1.34 -16.45 -13.69
N SER A 83 0.93 -17.66 -13.30
CA SER A 83 0.63 -17.99 -11.90
C SER A 83 1.84 -17.95 -10.97
N ASP A 84 3.06 -18.11 -11.49
CA ASP A 84 4.27 -18.05 -10.66
C ASP A 84 4.58 -16.60 -10.28
N ASP A 85 4.32 -15.63 -11.17
CA ASP A 85 4.41 -14.19 -10.83
C ASP A 85 3.45 -13.81 -9.69
N VAL A 86 2.28 -14.46 -9.60
CA VAL A 86 1.32 -14.24 -8.51
C VAL A 86 1.83 -14.82 -7.18
N LYS A 87 2.48 -15.99 -7.21
CA LYS A 87 3.12 -16.57 -6.01
C LYS A 87 4.27 -15.69 -5.52
N ASP A 88 5.10 -15.20 -6.43
CA ASP A 88 6.20 -14.29 -6.13
C ASP A 88 5.70 -12.96 -5.56
N LEU A 89 4.53 -12.50 -6.02
CA LEU A 89 3.85 -11.35 -5.45
C LEU A 89 3.35 -11.67 -4.04
N ALA A 90 2.64 -12.79 -3.84
CA ALA A 90 2.11 -13.19 -2.53
C ALA A 90 3.22 -13.33 -1.47
N ALA A 91 4.38 -13.88 -1.86
CA ALA A 91 5.54 -14.03 -0.98
C ALA A 91 6.07 -12.70 -0.41
N LEU A 92 5.77 -11.55 -1.04
CA LEU A 92 6.12 -10.24 -0.50
C LEU A 92 5.43 -9.98 0.84
N GLN A 93 4.24 -10.53 1.09
CA GLN A 93 3.52 -10.33 2.35
C GLN A 93 4.19 -11.02 3.53
N ASP A 94 4.87 -12.14 3.29
CA ASP A 94 5.52 -12.96 4.31
C ASP A 94 6.87 -12.37 4.76
N GLY A 95 7.33 -11.30 4.12
CA GLY A 95 8.56 -10.59 4.50
C GLY A 95 9.85 -11.32 4.14
N GLU A 96 9.81 -12.26 3.18
CA GLU A 96 11.02 -12.95 2.71
C GLU A 96 11.93 -12.01 1.90
N ASP A 97 13.02 -11.58 2.53
CA ASP A 97 14.22 -10.98 1.94
C ASP A 97 13.95 -9.84 0.95
N ASP A 98 13.30 -8.80 1.46
CA ASP A 98 12.92 -7.64 0.65
C ASP A 98 13.42 -6.31 1.23
N SER A 99 14.46 -5.76 0.62
CA SER A 99 15.04 -4.45 0.97
C SER A 99 14.13 -3.25 0.67
N TYR A 100 13.01 -3.46 -0.03
CA TYR A 100 12.08 -2.38 -0.43
C TYR A 100 10.84 -2.28 0.46
N CYS A 101 10.56 -3.34 1.21
CA CYS A 101 9.35 -3.52 1.99
C CYS A 101 9.68 -3.49 3.48
N VAL A 102 8.82 -2.84 4.26
CA VAL A 102 8.87 -2.89 5.72
C VAL A 102 7.55 -3.43 6.22
N HIS A 103 7.64 -4.45 7.07
CA HIS A 103 6.49 -5.10 7.69
C HIS A 103 6.32 -4.56 9.09
N VAL A 104 5.19 -3.91 9.32
CA VAL A 104 4.86 -3.29 10.59
C VAL A 104 3.83 -4.16 11.29
N HIS A 105 4.25 -4.80 12.38
CA HIS A 105 3.36 -5.53 13.27
C HIS A 105 2.80 -4.55 14.32
N GLU A 106 1.47 -4.37 14.33
CA GLU A 106 0.70 -3.53 15.27
C GLU A 106 0.81 -2.00 15.08
N ASP A 107 0.20 -1.23 16.00
CA ASP A 107 0.08 0.25 16.00
C ASP A 107 1.46 0.93 16.19
N ALA A 108 2.41 0.60 15.33
CA ALA A 108 3.73 1.20 15.35
C ALA A 108 3.58 2.68 14.98
N GLY A 109 4.00 3.55 15.89
CA GLY A 109 4.01 4.98 15.64
C GLY A 109 4.95 5.33 14.48
N GLU A 110 4.69 6.47 13.84
CA GLU A 110 5.51 6.99 12.74
C GLU A 110 7.03 6.89 12.98
N GLU A 111 7.48 7.18 14.20
CA GLU A 111 8.91 7.24 14.56
C GLU A 111 9.62 5.87 14.51
N SER A 112 8.86 4.77 14.46
CA SER A 112 9.40 3.41 14.45
C SER A 112 9.51 2.79 13.06
N VAL A 113 9.01 3.46 12.01
CA VAL A 113 9.04 2.93 10.64
C VAL A 113 10.29 3.42 9.90
N PRO A 114 11.25 2.55 9.58
CA PRO A 114 12.42 2.94 8.81
C PRO A 114 12.02 3.37 7.38
N PRO A 115 12.82 4.22 6.72
CA PRO A 115 12.55 4.62 5.34
C PRO A 115 12.43 3.40 4.41
N ALA A 116 11.24 3.21 3.88
CA ALA A 116 10.90 2.12 2.97
C ALA A 116 10.27 2.67 1.69
N PHE A 117 10.16 1.82 0.69
CA PHE A 117 9.35 2.13 -0.48
C PHE A 117 7.89 1.74 -0.22
N PHE A 118 7.70 0.48 0.19
CA PHE A 118 6.41 -0.08 0.56
C PHE A 118 6.36 -0.36 2.06
N VAL A 119 5.21 -0.10 2.67
CA VAL A 119 4.94 -0.44 4.06
C VAL A 119 3.76 -1.41 4.09
N PHE A 120 3.99 -2.61 4.59
CA PHE A 120 2.97 -3.60 4.86
C PHE A 120 2.49 -3.42 6.30
N GLN A 121 1.20 -3.19 6.47
CA GLN A 121 0.54 -3.18 7.78
C GLN A 121 -0.72 -4.03 7.70
N LYS A 122 -0.71 -5.19 8.38
CA LYS A 122 -1.77 -6.20 8.29
C LYS A 122 -2.01 -6.57 6.81
N ASP A 123 -3.25 -6.42 6.33
CA ASP A 123 -3.67 -6.76 4.96
C ASP A 123 -3.50 -5.59 3.98
N ARG A 124 -2.81 -4.52 4.39
CA ARG A 124 -2.69 -3.29 3.59
C ARG A 124 -1.26 -2.99 3.22
N VAL A 125 -1.09 -2.52 1.99
CA VAL A 125 0.17 -1.97 1.50
C VAL A 125 0.03 -0.48 1.23
N TYR A 126 1.04 0.25 1.65
CA TYR A 126 1.13 1.70 1.53
C TYR A 126 2.41 2.10 0.82
N LEU A 127 2.38 3.25 0.16
CA LEU A 127 3.61 4.00 -0.05
C LEU A 127 4.00 4.62 1.28
N HIS A 128 5.29 4.57 1.62
CA HIS A 128 5.79 5.03 2.91
C HIS A 128 5.26 6.42 3.32
N ARG A 129 5.26 7.41 2.40
CA ARG A 129 4.71 8.75 2.71
C ARG A 129 3.23 8.74 3.11
N TYR A 130 2.41 7.93 2.45
CA TYR A 130 0.98 7.85 2.72
C TYR A 130 0.68 7.14 4.04
N PHE A 131 1.46 6.10 4.37
CA PHE A 131 1.42 5.47 5.69
C PHE A 131 1.69 6.49 6.82
N ILE A 132 2.74 7.29 6.65
CA ILE A 132 3.14 8.31 7.64
C ILE A 132 2.02 9.35 7.81
N TYR A 133 1.41 9.81 6.72
CA TYR A 133 0.29 10.76 6.80
C TYR A 133 -0.95 10.18 7.46
N GLU A 134 -1.36 8.96 7.10
CA GLU A 134 -2.50 8.29 7.72
C GLU A 134 -2.27 8.14 9.24
N THR A 135 -1.08 7.67 9.63
CA THR A 135 -0.69 7.50 11.04
C THR A 135 -0.76 8.81 11.81
N ARG A 136 -0.24 9.92 11.25
CA ARG A 136 -0.31 11.25 11.88
C ARG A 136 -1.75 11.73 12.08
N ILE A 137 -2.60 11.55 11.07
CA ILE A 137 -4.00 11.95 11.13
C ILE A 137 -4.73 11.14 12.22
N LEU A 138 -4.54 9.82 12.24
CA LEU A 138 -5.14 8.94 13.24
C LEU A 138 -4.68 9.30 14.65
N HIS A 139 -3.39 9.56 14.84
CA HIS A 139 -2.84 10.01 16.12
C HIS A 139 -3.40 11.38 16.55
N HIS A 140 -3.61 12.30 15.61
CA HIS A 140 -4.23 13.59 15.93
C HIS A 140 -5.72 13.42 16.35
N ILE A 141 -6.47 12.60 15.62
CA ILE A 141 -7.88 12.30 15.94
C ILE A 141 -8.00 11.62 17.31
N SER A 142 -7.13 10.67 17.63
CA SER A 142 -7.14 9.99 18.91
C SER A 142 -6.88 10.96 20.06
N ARG A 143 -5.89 11.85 19.93
CA ARG A 143 -5.62 12.92 20.91
C ARG A 143 -6.81 13.84 21.13
N LEU A 144 -7.53 14.23 20.07
CA LEU A 144 -8.73 15.06 20.19
C LEU A 144 -9.87 14.33 20.94
N ARG A 145 -10.03 13.02 20.72
CA ARG A 145 -11.02 12.21 21.44
C ARG A 145 -10.70 12.10 22.93
N SER A 146 -9.43 11.91 23.29
CA SER A 146 -8.97 11.87 24.68
C SER A 146 -9.24 13.18 25.43
N HIS A 147 -9.11 14.33 24.76
CA HIS A 147 -9.43 15.63 25.36
C HIS A 147 -10.94 15.89 25.57
N ARG A 148 -11.82 15.25 24.78
CA ARG A 148 -13.28 15.36 24.98
C ARG A 148 -13.83 14.49 26.11
N ALA A 149 -13.06 13.50 26.58
CA ALA A 149 -13.50 12.58 27.63
C ALA A 149 -13.47 13.17 29.05
N HIS A 150 -13.00 14.41 29.23
CA HIS A 150 -13.09 15.14 30.48
C HIS A 150 -13.61 16.57 30.31
N PRO A 151 -14.93 16.80 30.27
CA PRO A 151 -15.47 17.92 31.01
C PRO A 151 -15.45 17.50 32.49
N THR A 152 -14.36 17.79 33.20
CA THR A 152 -14.47 17.99 34.64
C THR A 152 -15.38 19.20 34.83
N PHE A 153 -16.69 18.97 34.85
CA PHE A 153 -17.60 19.81 35.60
C PHE A 153 -17.12 19.70 37.05
N SER A 154 -16.27 20.62 37.46
CA SER A 154 -16.15 20.99 38.86
C SER A 154 -17.51 21.55 39.26
N SER A 155 -18.44 20.65 39.60
CA SER A 155 -19.51 20.97 40.52
C SER A 155 -18.83 21.17 41.87
N GLY A 156 -18.27 22.36 42.06
CA GLY A 156 -17.97 22.88 43.38
C GLY A 156 -19.29 22.99 44.13
N PHE A 157 -19.56 21.97 44.92
CA PHE A 157 -20.55 21.95 45.98
C PHE A 157 -20.06 22.86 47.13
N PHE A 158 -21.03 23.61 47.68
CA PHE A 158 -21.03 24.46 48.88
C PHE A 158 -20.45 25.87 48.79
#